data_AF-D6TEE1-F1
#
_entry.id   AF-D6TEE1-F1
#
_cell.length_a   1.000
_cell.length_b   1.000
_cell.length_c   1.000
_cell.angle_alpha   90.00
_cell.angle_beta   90.00
_cell.angle_gamma   90.00
#
_symmetry.space_group_name_H-M   'P 1'
#
loop_
_entity.id
_entity.type
_entity.pdbx_description
1 polymer ?
#
loop_
_entity_poly.entity_id
_entity_poly.type
_entity_poly.pdbx_seq_one_letter_code
_entity_poly.pdbx_strand_id
1 'polypeptide(L)'
;MQQDENAYHTSTPRPEREKTLVALSSVGAAIGLTSFKLIVGLMTGSLGILAEAAHSGLDLVATLMTLFAVRIASQPADEDHHYGHGKVENLSAFIEALLLIGTALWIIYEAAGRLLFQQGHVEVSIWGFLVMLTSIVVDITRARALMQAARKHGSQALEADALHFSTDIWSSAVVVIGLGIVAVANYLHLPGWLGQADAVAALGVSGIVIWVSTRLIRETLDALLDKAPGELAPKLQRQLRALPNVLEVRRTRIRRAGNKHFMDIVIAAPRTLPFEQTHVLSEVIEEQAIEATRETSPQSEYDVIVHIEPIASPNESVADQIRYLAELQGIHAHNIHVRRVNTELEVDLDVEVQADMTLREAHTKASHFERIVMEHNTLLSRVTTHIEAPDNTIAYRQEVTHANQSLQTDITRIADSIVGQGRTHEVRLYQSQRVAHHTPMQETQGGGTTTLTLAPPETLDVTLHLTCEAHAPLSQVHTWAEETKRALRRAHPYLDTVTIHTEPPE
;
A
#
# COMPACT_ATOMS: atom_id res chain seq x y z
N MET A 1 -9.14 -20.27 -12.61
CA MET A 1 -8.29 -19.19 -12.08
C MET A 1 -9.00 -17.83 -12.15
N GLN A 2 -10.31 -17.80 -11.85
CA GLN A 2 -11.14 -16.59 -11.90
C GLN A 2 -12.28 -16.68 -10.86
N GLN A 3 -12.04 -17.42 -9.77
CA GLN A 3 -13.02 -17.66 -8.70
C GLN A 3 -12.52 -17.26 -7.30
N ASP A 4 -11.25 -16.85 -7.15
CA ASP A 4 -10.67 -16.50 -5.84
C ASP A 4 -10.55 -14.99 -5.55
N GLU A 5 -10.82 -14.10 -6.52
CA GLU A 5 -10.80 -12.64 -6.28
C GLU A 5 -11.99 -12.13 -5.46
N ASN A 6 -13.03 -12.95 -5.23
CA ASN A 6 -14.26 -12.51 -4.57
C ASN A 6 -14.27 -12.69 -3.04
N ALA A 7 -13.18 -13.17 -2.43
CA ALA A 7 -13.18 -13.59 -1.03
C ALA A 7 -12.87 -12.47 0.00
N TYR A 8 -12.41 -11.29 -0.42
CA TYR A 8 -11.99 -10.22 0.51
C TYR A 8 -13.02 -9.11 0.80
N HIS A 9 -14.21 -9.15 0.19
CA HIS A 9 -15.26 -8.17 0.50
C HIS A 9 -16.19 -8.66 1.62
N THR A 10 -15.66 -8.71 2.85
CA THR A 10 -16.49 -8.89 4.05
C THR A 10 -17.50 -7.74 4.20
N SER A 11 -18.75 -8.16 4.37
CA SER A 11 -19.99 -7.39 4.48
C SER A 11 -20.07 -6.55 5.77
N THR A 12 -19.46 -5.37 5.77
CA THR A 12 -19.90 -4.25 6.63
C THR A 12 -20.98 -3.44 5.92
N PRO A 13 -21.95 -2.83 6.64
CA PRO A 13 -22.87 -1.89 6.00
C PRO A 13 -22.04 -0.76 5.38
N ARG A 14 -22.07 -0.63 4.04
CA ARG A 14 -21.21 0.30 3.30
C ARG A 14 -21.31 1.71 3.91
N PRO A 15 -20.20 2.36 4.30
CA PRO A 15 -20.19 3.72 4.85
C PRO A 15 -20.94 4.73 3.95
N GLU A 16 -20.96 4.48 2.64
CA GLU A 16 -21.72 5.21 1.63
C GLU A 16 -23.23 5.27 1.87
N ARG A 17 -23.84 4.21 2.42
CA ARG A 17 -25.28 4.17 2.70
C ARG A 17 -25.65 5.17 3.79
N GLU A 18 -24.86 5.26 4.84
CA GLU A 18 -25.11 6.20 5.93
C GLU A 18 -24.98 7.65 5.45
N LYS A 19 -23.93 7.99 4.69
CA LYS A 19 -23.78 9.31 4.06
C LYS A 19 -25.02 9.70 3.23
N THR A 20 -25.46 8.79 2.36
CA THR A 20 -26.61 9.02 1.48
C THR A 20 -27.92 9.17 2.27
N LEU A 21 -28.12 8.37 3.32
CA LEU A 21 -29.31 8.45 4.17
C LEU A 21 -29.36 9.78 4.95
N VAL A 22 -28.23 10.24 5.48
CA VAL A 22 -28.15 11.52 6.18
C VAL A 22 -28.40 12.67 5.21
N ALA A 23 -27.79 12.67 4.02
CA ALA A 23 -28.07 13.66 2.98
C ALA A 23 -29.55 13.66 2.56
N LEU A 24 -30.15 12.48 2.37
CA LEU A 24 -31.57 12.35 2.02
C LEU A 24 -32.49 12.88 3.13
N SER A 25 -32.15 12.63 4.40
CA SER A 25 -32.89 13.17 5.54
C SER A 25 -32.81 14.70 5.59
N SER A 26 -31.65 15.26 5.26
CA SER A 26 -31.44 16.71 5.14
C SER A 26 -32.31 17.31 4.03
N VAL A 27 -32.36 16.67 2.84
CA VAL A 27 -33.26 17.08 1.73
C VAL A 27 -34.72 17.03 2.16
N GLY A 28 -35.16 15.96 2.84
CA GLY A 28 -36.53 15.84 3.34
C GLY A 28 -36.91 16.96 4.31
N ALA A 29 -35.99 17.31 5.22
CA ALA A 29 -36.17 18.43 6.13
C ALA A 29 -36.20 19.78 5.41
N ALA A 30 -35.33 20.01 4.42
CA ALA A 30 -35.32 21.22 3.61
C ALA A 30 -36.62 21.40 2.82
N ILE A 31 -37.11 20.34 2.16
CA ILE A 31 -38.42 20.37 1.46
C ILE A 31 -39.54 20.71 2.44
N GLY A 32 -39.57 20.06 3.60
CA GLY A 32 -40.57 20.30 4.65
C GLY A 32 -40.54 21.75 5.14
N LEU A 33 -39.36 22.28 5.43
CA LEU A 33 -39.19 23.63 5.95
C LEU A 33 -39.54 24.71 4.90
N THR A 34 -39.06 24.56 3.67
CA THR A 34 -39.37 25.47 2.56
C THR A 34 -40.87 25.49 2.26
N SER A 35 -41.52 24.33 2.25
CA SER A 35 -42.97 24.22 2.05
C SER A 35 -43.74 24.89 3.19
N PHE A 36 -43.31 24.66 4.43
CA PHE A 36 -43.92 25.27 5.61
C PHE A 36 -43.82 26.81 5.58
N LYS A 37 -42.62 27.35 5.33
CA LYS A 37 -42.38 28.80 5.17
C LYS A 37 -43.25 29.39 4.05
N LEU A 38 -43.31 28.72 2.90
CA LEU A 38 -44.10 29.18 1.75
C LEU A 38 -45.60 29.22 2.05
N ILE A 39 -46.16 28.16 2.66
CA ILE A 39 -47.58 28.08 3.02
C ILE A 39 -47.93 29.19 4.02
N VAL A 40 -47.14 29.33 5.09
CA VAL A 40 -47.39 30.38 6.10
C VAL A 40 -47.24 31.77 5.48
N GLY A 41 -46.25 32.00 4.62
CA GLY A 41 -46.05 33.27 3.92
C GLY A 41 -47.24 33.65 3.03
N LEU A 42 -47.78 32.69 2.27
CA LEU A 42 -48.96 32.90 1.42
C LEU A 42 -50.23 33.13 2.24
N MET A 43 -50.44 32.34 3.31
CA MET A 43 -51.63 32.48 4.17
C MET A 43 -51.64 33.79 4.97
N THR A 44 -50.47 34.24 5.43
CA THR A 44 -50.34 35.49 6.20
C THR A 44 -50.22 36.72 5.31
N GLY A 45 -49.94 36.55 4.02
CA GLY A 45 -49.59 37.64 3.11
C GLY A 45 -48.26 38.33 3.49
N SER A 46 -47.43 37.70 4.32
CA SER A 46 -46.20 38.31 4.84
C SER A 46 -45.09 38.23 3.81
N LEU A 47 -44.71 39.38 3.26
CA LEU A 47 -43.59 39.48 2.32
C LEU A 47 -42.26 39.02 2.95
N GLY A 48 -42.06 39.25 4.25
CA GLY A 48 -40.87 38.79 4.98
C GLY A 48 -40.78 37.27 5.10
N ILE A 49 -41.89 36.59 5.39
CA ILE A 49 -41.93 35.12 5.45
C ILE A 49 -41.77 34.53 4.03
N LEU A 50 -42.31 35.17 3.00
CA LEU A 50 -42.10 34.76 1.61
C LEU A 50 -40.64 34.92 1.16
N ALA A 51 -39.95 35.98 1.58
CA ALA A 51 -38.52 36.14 1.32
C ALA A 51 -37.69 35.04 2.02
N GLU A 52 -38.03 34.71 3.26
CA GLU A 52 -37.42 33.62 4.02
C GLU A 52 -37.69 32.24 3.39
N ALA A 53 -38.88 32.04 2.81
CA ALA A 53 -39.20 30.84 2.03
C ALA A 53 -38.36 30.74 0.74
N ALA A 54 -38.12 31.86 0.07
CA ALA A 54 -37.26 31.90 -1.12
C ALA A 54 -35.80 31.59 -0.78
N HIS A 55 -35.31 32.10 0.36
CA HIS A 55 -33.97 31.76 0.87
C HIS A 55 -33.83 30.25 1.13
N SER A 56 -34.78 29.64 1.85
CA SER A 56 -34.78 28.18 2.03
C SER A 56 -35.00 27.38 0.74
N GLY A 57 -35.54 28.00 -0.30
CA GLY A 57 -35.54 27.43 -1.64
C GLY A 57 -34.12 27.31 -2.24
N LEU A 58 -33.27 28.31 -2.03
CA LEU A 58 -31.85 28.25 -2.42
C LEU A 58 -31.09 27.22 -1.58
N ASP A 59 -31.37 27.14 -0.29
CA ASP A 59 -30.77 26.13 0.59
C ASP A 59 -31.14 24.71 0.17
N LEU A 60 -32.40 24.50 -0.24
CA LEU A 60 -32.83 23.22 -0.80
C LEU A 60 -32.04 22.87 -2.07
N VAL A 61 -31.72 23.84 -2.93
CA VAL A 61 -30.86 23.61 -4.10
C VAL A 61 -29.46 23.18 -3.66
N ALA A 62 -28.86 23.85 -2.68
CA ALA A 62 -27.55 23.47 -2.13
C ALA A 62 -27.57 22.04 -1.57
N THR A 63 -28.52 21.69 -0.72
CA THR A 63 -28.63 20.33 -0.15
C THR A 63 -28.89 19.26 -1.22
N LEU A 64 -29.65 19.59 -2.28
CA LEU A 64 -29.80 18.68 -3.43
C LEU A 64 -28.47 18.45 -4.13
N MET A 65 -27.67 19.51 -4.34
CA MET A 65 -26.32 19.37 -4.88
C MET A 65 -25.46 18.46 -4.00
N THR A 66 -25.47 18.64 -2.69
CA THR A 66 -24.76 17.77 -1.74
C THR A 66 -25.20 16.31 -1.88
N LEU A 67 -26.51 16.04 -1.97
CA LEU A 67 -27.03 14.67 -2.16
C LEU A 67 -26.54 14.06 -3.48
N PHE A 68 -26.58 14.81 -4.57
CA PHE A 68 -26.07 14.35 -5.86
C PHE A 68 -24.56 14.10 -5.81
N ALA A 69 -23.80 15.00 -5.20
CA ALA A 69 -22.36 14.86 -5.05
C ALA A 69 -21.97 13.62 -4.25
N VAL A 70 -22.63 13.39 -3.11
CA VAL A 70 -22.42 12.18 -2.29
C VAL A 70 -22.77 10.91 -3.07
N ARG A 71 -23.87 10.92 -3.82
CA ARG A 71 -24.27 9.76 -4.65
C ARG A 71 -23.30 9.47 -5.78
N ILE A 72 -22.84 10.50 -6.49
CA ILE A 72 -21.87 10.36 -7.57
C ILE A 72 -20.52 9.92 -7.00
N ALA A 73 -20.05 10.54 -5.93
CA ALA A 73 -18.78 10.19 -5.29
C ALA A 73 -18.74 8.78 -4.69
N SER A 74 -19.91 8.20 -4.37
CA SER A 74 -20.04 6.81 -3.92
C SER A 74 -20.08 5.80 -5.08
N GLN A 75 -19.92 6.25 -6.33
CA GLN A 75 -19.80 5.34 -7.46
C GLN A 75 -18.36 4.81 -7.52
N PRO A 76 -18.19 3.49 -7.76
CA PRO A 76 -16.87 2.91 -7.95
C PRO A 76 -16.19 3.49 -9.20
N ALA A 77 -14.92 3.14 -9.40
CA ALA A 77 -14.21 3.45 -10.64
C ALA A 77 -14.92 2.85 -11.87
N ASP A 78 -14.92 3.59 -12.97
CA ASP A 78 -15.44 3.17 -14.28
C ASP A 78 -14.41 3.44 -15.40
N GLU A 79 -14.79 3.19 -16.65
CA GLU A 79 -13.90 3.32 -17.82
C GLU A 79 -13.44 4.77 -18.07
N ASP A 80 -14.25 5.76 -17.71
CA ASP A 80 -13.91 7.18 -17.88
C ASP A 80 -13.21 7.76 -16.63
N HIS A 81 -13.41 7.13 -15.46
CA HIS A 81 -12.91 7.57 -14.15
C HIS A 81 -12.25 6.41 -13.38
N HIS A 82 -11.05 6.03 -13.82
CA HIS A 82 -10.27 4.93 -13.25
C HIS A 82 -9.94 5.06 -11.74
N TYR A 83 -9.92 6.27 -11.19
CA TYR A 83 -9.69 6.53 -9.76
C TYR A 83 -10.99 6.74 -8.96
N GLY A 84 -12.15 6.56 -9.61
CA GLY A 84 -13.47 6.80 -9.05
C GLY A 84 -13.85 8.28 -9.01
N HIS A 85 -14.98 8.55 -8.36
CA HIS A 85 -15.69 9.83 -8.43
C HIS A 85 -15.54 10.69 -7.16
N GLY A 86 -14.66 10.32 -6.23
CA GLY A 86 -14.53 10.97 -4.92
C GLY A 86 -14.30 12.48 -4.97
N LYS A 87 -13.65 13.02 -6.02
CA LYS A 87 -13.42 14.47 -6.17
C LYS A 87 -14.70 15.29 -6.37
N VAL A 88 -15.83 14.66 -6.71
CA VAL A 88 -17.11 15.36 -6.84
C VAL A 88 -17.60 15.91 -5.50
N GLU A 89 -17.30 15.25 -4.38
CA GLU A 89 -17.59 15.82 -3.04
C GLU A 89 -16.80 17.11 -2.80
N ASN A 90 -15.52 17.13 -3.16
CA ASN A 90 -14.65 18.31 -3.00
C ASN A 90 -15.15 19.48 -3.86
N LEU A 91 -15.62 19.19 -5.08
CA LEU A 91 -16.19 20.19 -5.98
C LEU A 91 -17.51 20.75 -5.44
N SER A 92 -18.41 19.91 -4.92
CA SER A 92 -19.66 20.38 -4.29
C SER A 92 -19.38 21.29 -3.11
N ALA A 93 -18.49 20.86 -2.21
CA ALA A 93 -18.08 21.63 -1.04
C ALA A 93 -17.46 22.98 -1.43
N PHE A 94 -16.67 23.02 -2.51
CA PHE A 94 -16.11 24.26 -3.04
C PHE A 94 -17.21 25.22 -3.54
N ILE A 95 -18.19 24.72 -4.29
CA ILE A 95 -19.31 25.53 -4.79
C ILE A 95 -20.19 26.03 -3.63
N GLU A 96 -20.51 25.18 -2.66
CA GLU A 96 -21.26 25.57 -1.46
C GLU A 96 -20.53 26.65 -0.66
N ALA A 97 -19.21 26.54 -0.50
CA ALA A 97 -18.42 27.56 0.18
C ALA A 97 -18.42 28.91 -0.58
N LEU A 98 -18.46 28.90 -1.92
CA LEU A 98 -18.64 30.12 -2.72
C LEU A 98 -20.03 30.73 -2.54
N LEU A 99 -21.08 29.91 -2.51
CA LEU A 99 -22.45 30.37 -2.22
C LEU A 99 -22.52 31.03 -0.85
N LEU A 100 -21.88 30.46 0.17
CA LEU A 100 -21.82 31.05 1.51
C LEU A 100 -21.12 32.42 1.53
N ILE A 101 -20.02 32.58 0.79
CA ILE A 101 -19.37 33.89 0.65
C ILE A 101 -20.32 34.87 -0.06
N GLY A 102 -20.99 34.43 -1.13
CA GLY A 102 -21.98 35.24 -1.84
C GLY A 102 -23.09 35.75 -0.92
N THR A 103 -23.67 34.85 -0.12
CA THR A 103 -24.70 35.18 0.88
C THR A 103 -24.17 36.12 1.96
N ALA A 104 -22.96 35.88 2.48
CA ALA A 104 -22.37 36.77 3.48
C ALA A 104 -22.09 38.17 2.94
N LEU A 105 -21.61 38.30 1.70
CA LEU A 105 -21.42 39.59 1.04
C LEU A 105 -22.75 40.33 0.80
N TRP A 106 -23.80 39.59 0.44
CA TRP A 106 -25.15 40.13 0.31
C TRP A 106 -25.67 40.67 1.66
N ILE A 107 -25.51 39.91 2.76
CA ILE A 107 -25.90 40.37 4.11
C ILE A 107 -25.12 41.63 4.51
N ILE A 108 -23.82 41.71 4.20
CA ILE A 108 -23.01 42.91 4.46
C ILE A 108 -23.56 44.11 3.69
N TYR A 109 -23.92 43.93 2.43
CA TYR A 109 -24.52 44.98 1.60
C TYR A 109 -25.84 45.50 2.20
N GLU A 110 -26.75 44.60 2.57
CA GLU A 110 -28.02 44.93 3.22
C GLU A 110 -27.84 45.61 4.59
N ALA A 111 -26.97 45.06 5.44
CA ALA A 111 -26.68 45.62 6.76
C ALA A 111 -26.05 47.01 6.67
N ALA A 112 -25.12 47.23 5.73
CA ALA A 112 -24.55 48.54 5.46
C ALA A 112 -25.60 49.54 4.97
N GLY A 113 -26.51 49.11 4.08
CA GLY A 113 -27.64 49.92 3.63
C GLY A 113 -28.55 50.36 4.78
N ARG A 114 -28.89 49.44 5.70
CA ARG A 114 -29.69 49.74 6.90
C ARG A 114 -29.01 50.73 7.84
N LEU A 115 -27.70 50.59 8.05
CA LEU A 115 -26.92 51.51 8.88
C LEU A 115 -26.79 52.92 8.29
N LEU A 116 -26.62 53.02 6.97
CA LEU A 116 -26.37 54.30 6.28
C LEU A 116 -27.63 55.07 5.93
N PHE A 117 -28.73 54.39 5.60
CA PHE A 117 -29.94 55.02 5.06
C PHE A 117 -31.19 54.92 5.97
N GLN A 118 -31.08 54.33 7.17
CA GLN A 118 -32.17 54.17 8.15
C GLN A 118 -33.48 53.60 7.55
N GLN A 119 -33.37 52.70 6.56
CA GLN A 119 -34.53 52.09 5.92
C GLN A 119 -34.89 50.75 6.56
N GLY A 120 -36.17 50.60 6.93
CA GLY A 120 -36.77 49.31 7.29
C GLY A 120 -37.56 49.36 8.60
N HIS A 121 -38.88 49.47 8.51
CA HIS A 121 -39.75 49.00 9.60
C HIS A 121 -39.92 47.49 9.39
N VAL A 122 -39.27 46.67 10.22
CA VAL A 122 -39.54 45.24 10.24
C VAL A 122 -40.85 45.03 10.97
N GLU A 123 -41.94 44.81 10.23
CA GLU A 123 -43.20 44.37 10.81
C GLU A 123 -43.06 42.91 11.25
N VAL A 124 -42.70 42.73 12.53
CA VAL A 124 -42.57 41.40 13.14
C VAL A 124 -43.96 40.87 13.44
N SER A 125 -44.49 40.05 12.55
CA SER A 125 -45.67 39.22 12.85
C SER A 125 -45.27 38.09 13.81
N ILE A 126 -46.12 37.77 14.78
CA ILE A 126 -45.96 36.61 15.68
C ILE A 126 -45.73 35.32 14.87
N TRP A 127 -46.36 35.21 13.70
CA TRP A 127 -46.16 34.10 12.78
C TRP A 127 -44.75 34.05 12.20
N GLY A 128 -44.14 35.19 11.88
CA GLY A 128 -42.75 35.25 11.41
C GLY A 128 -41.76 34.79 12.47
N PHE A 129 -42.00 35.17 13.74
CA PHE A 129 -41.19 34.72 14.87
C PHE A 129 -41.27 33.20 15.09
N LEU A 130 -42.49 32.64 15.07
CA LEU A 130 -42.70 31.19 15.23
C LEU A 130 -42.06 30.39 14.08
N VAL A 131 -42.18 30.88 12.85
CA VAL A 131 -41.54 30.26 11.67
C VAL A 131 -40.02 30.26 11.81
N MET A 132 -39.43 31.38 12.23
CA MET A 132 -37.99 31.51 12.43
C MET A 132 -37.48 30.59 13.54
N LEU A 133 -38.19 30.52 14.68
CA LEU A 133 -37.84 29.62 15.78
C LEU A 133 -37.90 28.15 15.36
N THR A 134 -38.93 27.77 14.60
CA THR A 134 -39.09 26.40 14.07
C THR A 134 -37.95 26.07 13.11
N SER A 135 -37.55 27.02 12.26
CA SER A 135 -36.44 26.86 11.31
C SER A 135 -35.12 26.59 12.03
N ILE A 136 -34.80 27.39 13.05
CA ILE A 136 -33.59 27.23 13.87
C ILE A 136 -33.53 25.82 14.47
N VAL A 137 -34.64 25.30 15.01
CA VAL A 137 -34.67 23.94 15.60
C VAL A 137 -34.39 22.88 14.54
N VAL A 138 -35.01 22.98 13.36
CA VAL A 138 -34.79 22.05 12.25
C VAL A 138 -33.34 22.10 11.79
N ASP A 139 -32.80 23.29 11.54
CA ASP A 139 -31.43 23.44 11.05
C ASP A 139 -30.41 22.96 12.08
N ILE A 140 -30.64 23.17 13.38
CA ILE A 140 -29.81 22.60 14.45
C ILE A 140 -29.77 21.06 14.36
N THR A 141 -30.91 20.41 14.13
CA THR A 141 -30.94 18.94 14.02
C THR A 141 -30.20 18.45 12.77
N ARG A 142 -30.37 19.15 11.64
CA ARG A 142 -29.71 18.83 10.37
C ARG A 142 -28.20 19.04 10.45
N ALA A 143 -27.76 20.21 10.90
CA ALA A 143 -26.34 20.56 11.03
C ALA A 143 -25.59 19.55 11.91
N ARG A 144 -26.22 19.10 13.01
CA ARG A 144 -25.63 18.06 13.87
C ARG A 144 -25.52 16.70 13.19
N ALA A 145 -26.59 16.25 12.52
CA ALA A 145 -26.59 14.96 11.83
C ALA A 145 -25.57 14.94 10.68
N LEU A 146 -25.55 16.01 9.86
CA LEU A 146 -24.61 16.17 8.76
C LEU A 146 -23.16 16.24 9.27
N MET A 147 -22.87 17.07 10.28
CA MET A 147 -21.52 17.19 10.84
C MET A 147 -21.02 15.88 11.46
N GLN A 148 -21.90 15.11 12.11
CA GLN A 148 -21.55 13.80 12.65
C GLN A 148 -21.18 12.82 11.53
N ALA A 149 -21.97 12.77 10.47
CA ALA A 149 -21.69 11.92 9.31
C ALA A 149 -20.45 12.38 8.53
N ALA A 150 -20.26 13.69 8.37
CA ALA A 150 -19.12 14.31 7.71
C ALA A 150 -17.80 13.93 8.40
N ARG A 151 -17.74 14.05 9.73
CA ARG A 151 -16.57 13.68 10.53
C ARG A 151 -16.32 12.19 10.55
N LYS A 152 -17.38 11.40 10.64
CA LYS A 152 -17.30 9.94 10.67
C LYS A 152 -16.73 9.39 9.36
N HIS A 153 -17.24 9.88 8.23
CA HIS A 153 -16.94 9.35 6.90
C HIS A 153 -15.99 10.21 6.06
N GLY A 154 -15.43 11.27 6.64
CA GLY A 154 -14.56 12.21 5.93
C GLY A 154 -15.20 12.85 4.69
N SER A 155 -16.50 13.15 4.72
CA SER A 155 -17.20 13.73 3.56
C SER A 155 -17.18 15.26 3.62
N GLN A 156 -16.41 15.88 2.72
CA GLN A 156 -16.31 17.35 2.64
C GLN A 156 -17.62 17.99 2.18
N ALA A 157 -18.40 17.30 1.34
CA ALA A 157 -19.71 17.78 0.91
C ALA A 157 -20.70 17.86 2.08
N LEU A 158 -20.77 16.81 2.91
CA LEU A 158 -21.62 16.84 4.12
C LEU A 158 -21.12 17.87 5.15
N GLU A 159 -19.80 18.09 5.24
CA GLU A 159 -19.22 19.12 6.11
C GLU A 159 -19.61 20.53 5.66
N ALA A 160 -19.54 20.80 4.36
CA ALA A 160 -19.94 22.07 3.77
C ALA A 160 -21.43 22.36 3.99
N ASP A 161 -22.31 21.41 3.69
CA ASP A 161 -23.77 21.53 3.92
C ASP A 161 -24.08 21.70 5.43
N ALA A 162 -23.37 20.99 6.31
CA ALA A 162 -23.49 21.19 7.76
C ALA A 162 -23.07 22.59 8.22
N LEU A 163 -21.97 23.12 7.66
CA LEU A 163 -21.49 24.45 7.95
C LEU A 163 -22.45 25.51 7.41
N HIS A 164 -23.03 25.30 6.22
CA HIS A 164 -24.06 26.17 5.66
C HIS A 164 -25.21 26.36 6.66
N PHE A 165 -25.83 25.26 7.11
CA PHE A 165 -26.91 25.36 8.12
C PHE A 165 -26.44 25.90 9.46
N SER A 166 -25.19 25.62 9.84
CA SER A 166 -24.61 26.24 11.04
C SER A 166 -24.58 27.76 10.92
N THR A 167 -24.22 28.30 9.75
CA THR A 167 -24.22 29.74 9.51
C THR A 167 -25.63 30.34 9.49
N ASP A 168 -26.62 29.63 8.94
CA ASP A 168 -28.02 30.07 8.94
C ASP A 168 -28.60 30.13 10.36
N ILE A 169 -28.24 29.17 11.22
CA ILE A 169 -28.61 29.17 12.64
C ILE A 169 -28.05 30.41 13.34
N TRP A 170 -26.78 30.74 13.12
CA TRP A 170 -26.15 31.93 13.73
C TRP A 170 -26.78 33.22 13.20
N SER A 171 -27.01 33.30 11.89
CA SER A 171 -27.68 34.44 11.25
C SER A 171 -29.09 34.64 11.83
N SER A 172 -29.89 33.57 11.86
CA SER A 172 -31.26 33.58 12.39
C SER A 172 -31.28 33.90 13.88
N ALA A 173 -30.35 33.34 14.67
CA ALA A 173 -30.25 33.62 16.10
C ALA A 173 -29.95 35.10 16.38
N VAL A 174 -29.06 35.72 15.60
CA VAL A 174 -28.79 37.15 15.70
C VAL A 174 -30.03 37.99 15.42
N VAL A 175 -30.78 37.66 14.36
CA VAL A 175 -32.03 38.36 14.04
C VAL A 175 -33.06 38.18 15.17
N VAL A 176 -33.27 36.96 15.66
CA VAL A 176 -34.19 36.68 16.79
C VAL A 176 -33.81 37.48 18.04
N ILE A 177 -32.52 37.51 18.39
CA ILE A 177 -32.02 38.26 19.54
C ILE A 177 -32.20 39.77 19.32
N GLY A 178 -31.86 40.27 18.14
CA GLY A 178 -32.04 41.68 17.76
C GLY A 178 -33.49 42.12 17.88
N LEU A 179 -34.42 41.33 17.31
CA LEU A 179 -35.86 41.60 17.42
C LEU A 179 -36.37 41.48 18.86
N GLY A 180 -35.88 40.52 19.64
CA GLY A 180 -36.22 40.38 21.06
C GLY A 180 -35.78 41.58 21.89
N ILE A 181 -34.57 42.09 21.64
CA ILE A 181 -34.05 43.31 22.28
C ILE A 181 -34.91 44.52 21.91
N VAL A 182 -35.27 44.68 20.64
CA VAL A 182 -36.15 45.78 20.19
C VAL A 182 -37.54 45.67 20.82
N ALA A 183 -38.12 44.48 20.90
CA ALA A 183 -39.42 44.25 21.52
C ALA A 183 -39.42 44.60 23.02
N VAL A 184 -38.38 44.19 23.77
CA VAL A 184 -38.21 44.52 25.19
C VAL A 184 -37.92 46.01 25.38
N ALA A 185 -37.10 46.62 24.52
CA ALA A 185 -36.80 48.05 24.56
C ALA A 185 -38.04 48.91 24.31
N ASN A 186 -38.90 48.51 23.37
CA ASN A 186 -40.19 49.16 23.10
C ASN A 186 -41.15 49.01 24.29
N TYR A 187 -41.19 47.83 24.93
CA TYR A 187 -42.00 47.63 26.14
C TYR A 187 -41.52 48.50 27.32
N LEU A 188 -40.20 48.66 27.47
CA LEU A 188 -39.57 49.43 28.54
C LEU A 188 -39.34 50.93 28.22
N HIS A 189 -39.80 51.42 27.06
CA HIS A 189 -39.63 52.82 26.60
C HIS A 189 -38.17 53.29 26.59
N LEU A 190 -37.23 52.40 26.25
CA LEU A 190 -35.80 52.70 26.18
C LEU A 190 -35.44 53.47 24.88
N PRO A 191 -34.32 54.22 24.84
CA PRO A 191 -34.03 55.12 23.72
C PRO A 191 -33.66 54.37 22.42
N GLY A 192 -34.08 54.94 21.27
CA GLY A 192 -34.10 54.28 19.95
C GLY A 192 -32.76 53.93 19.29
N TRP A 193 -31.61 54.15 19.94
CA TRP A 193 -30.31 53.73 19.41
C TRP A 193 -30.12 52.20 19.41
N LEU A 194 -30.94 51.46 20.18
CA LEU A 194 -30.95 49.99 20.14
C LEU A 194 -31.45 49.41 18.81
N GLY A 195 -32.12 50.19 17.95
CA GLY A 195 -32.60 49.73 16.65
C GLY A 195 -31.48 49.35 15.65
N GLN A 196 -30.24 49.77 15.90
CA GLN A 196 -29.08 49.49 15.03
C GLN A 196 -28.28 48.25 15.46
N ALA A 197 -28.61 47.64 16.60
CA ALA A 197 -27.90 46.48 17.13
C ALA A 197 -27.99 45.25 16.19
N ASP A 198 -29.11 45.08 15.50
CA ASP A 198 -29.34 44.01 14.53
C ASP A 198 -28.35 44.06 13.35
N ALA A 199 -28.17 45.25 12.76
CA ALA A 199 -27.26 45.42 11.62
C ALA A 199 -25.78 45.24 12.01
N VAL A 200 -25.37 45.69 13.20
CA VAL A 200 -24.00 45.46 13.70
C VAL A 200 -23.75 43.97 13.98
N ALA A 201 -24.72 43.29 14.56
CA ALA A 201 -24.62 41.87 14.83
C ALA A 201 -24.61 41.04 13.51
N ALA A 202 -25.41 41.42 12.51
CA ALA A 202 -25.39 40.82 11.19
C ALA A 202 -24.02 40.94 10.51
N LEU A 203 -23.38 42.12 10.56
CA LEU A 203 -22.01 42.30 10.06
C LEU A 203 -20.99 41.40 10.79
N GLY A 204 -21.13 41.26 12.10
CA GLY A 204 -20.29 40.36 12.90
C GLY A 204 -20.43 38.89 12.46
N VAL A 205 -21.66 38.41 12.27
CA VAL A 205 -21.93 37.05 11.78
C VAL A 205 -21.36 36.87 10.38
N SER A 206 -21.61 37.79 9.44
CA SER A 206 -21.07 37.69 8.08
C SER A 206 -19.53 37.62 8.07
N GLY A 207 -18.86 38.34 8.97
CA GLY A 207 -17.41 38.23 9.14
C GLY A 207 -16.95 36.84 9.56
N ILE A 208 -17.66 36.20 10.50
CA ILE A 208 -17.40 34.81 10.92
C ILE A 208 -17.66 33.85 9.75
N VAL A 209 -18.77 34.03 9.01
CA VAL A 209 -19.11 33.20 7.84
C VAL A 209 -18.01 33.28 6.79
N ILE A 210 -17.56 34.48 6.41
CA ILE A 210 -16.46 34.66 5.45
C ILE A 210 -15.19 33.96 5.92
N TRP A 211 -14.85 34.07 7.20
CA TRP A 211 -13.67 33.40 7.75
C TRP A 211 -13.78 31.86 7.66
N VAL A 212 -14.93 31.27 8.03
CA VAL A 212 -15.16 29.83 7.93
C VAL A 212 -15.15 29.37 6.46
N SER A 213 -15.86 30.06 5.58
CA SER A 213 -15.97 29.69 4.17
C SER A 213 -14.65 29.82 3.42
N THR A 214 -13.83 30.84 3.71
CA THR A 214 -12.49 30.97 3.10
C THR A 214 -11.54 29.85 3.53
N ARG A 215 -11.68 29.37 4.78
CA ARG A 215 -10.95 28.17 5.22
C ARG A 215 -11.42 26.92 4.47
N LEU A 216 -12.72 26.70 4.35
CA LEU A 216 -13.30 25.57 3.62
C LEU A 216 -12.90 25.58 2.13
N ILE A 217 -12.90 26.76 1.49
CA ILE A 217 -12.40 26.93 0.12
C ILE A 217 -10.95 26.47 -0.01
N ARG A 218 -10.07 26.86 0.93
CA ARG A 218 -8.67 26.42 0.89
C ARG A 218 -8.55 24.90 1.02
N GLU A 219 -9.30 24.31 1.95
CA GLU A 219 -9.28 22.86 2.19
C GLU A 219 -9.81 22.05 0.99
N THR A 220 -10.87 22.52 0.33
CA THR A 220 -11.44 21.89 -0.88
C THR A 220 -10.55 22.07 -2.11
N LEU A 221 -9.97 23.25 -2.32
CA LEU A 221 -9.01 23.49 -3.40
C LEU A 221 -7.74 22.67 -3.21
N ASP A 222 -7.21 22.61 -1.99
CA ASP A 222 -6.06 21.77 -1.65
C ASP A 222 -6.33 20.30 -2.03
N ALA A 223 -7.54 19.79 -1.74
CA ALA A 223 -7.94 18.44 -2.11
C ALA A 223 -8.13 18.25 -3.63
N LEU A 224 -8.64 19.25 -4.35
CA LEU A 224 -8.77 19.20 -5.82
C LEU A 224 -7.41 19.20 -6.52
N LEU A 225 -6.44 19.95 -5.97
CA LEU A 225 -5.06 20.09 -6.46
C LEU A 225 -4.13 18.96 -6.02
N ASP A 226 -4.65 17.90 -5.40
CA ASP A 226 -3.86 16.75 -4.90
C ASP A 226 -2.75 17.14 -3.92
N LYS A 227 -3.00 18.16 -3.07
CA LYS A 227 -2.06 18.54 -2.02
C LYS A 227 -1.95 17.44 -0.97
N ALA A 228 -0.71 17.15 -0.56
CA ALA A 228 -0.45 16.15 0.47
C ALA A 228 -1.14 16.53 1.82
N PRO A 229 -1.79 15.57 2.49
CA PRO A 229 -2.46 15.82 3.75
C PRO A 229 -1.44 16.01 4.90
N GLY A 230 -1.17 17.27 5.25
CA GLY A 230 -0.35 17.65 6.41
C GLY A 230 1.03 16.99 6.44
N GLU A 231 1.42 16.50 7.63
CA GLU A 231 2.74 15.88 7.91
C GLU A 231 2.77 14.37 7.64
N LEU A 232 1.78 13.82 6.93
CA LEU A 232 1.67 12.37 6.73
C LEU A 232 2.84 11.81 5.90
N ALA A 233 3.19 12.46 4.80
CA ALA A 233 4.31 12.03 3.95
C ALA A 233 5.66 11.98 4.69
N PRO A 234 6.12 13.03 5.40
CA PRO A 234 7.38 12.97 6.15
C PRO A 234 7.32 12.04 7.37
N LYS A 235 6.15 11.81 7.97
CA LYS A 235 5.97 10.78 9.00
C LYS A 235 6.16 9.38 8.41
N LEU A 236 5.50 9.08 7.29
CA LEU A 236 5.61 7.79 6.60
C LEU A 236 7.04 7.53 6.14
N GLN A 237 7.71 8.50 5.53
CA GLN A 237 9.12 8.36 5.14
C GLN A 237 10.03 7.96 6.29
N ARG A 238 9.82 8.51 7.50
CA ARG A 238 10.62 8.14 8.69
C ARG A 238 10.37 6.70 9.12
N GLN A 239 9.12 6.22 9.05
CA GLN A 239 8.77 4.85 9.38
C GLN A 239 9.35 3.86 8.36
N LEU A 240 9.21 4.16 7.06
CA LEU A 240 9.72 3.30 5.99
C LEU A 240 11.26 3.18 6.02
N ARG A 241 11.98 4.26 6.34
CA ARG A 241 13.44 4.22 6.49
C ARG A 241 13.95 3.33 7.63
N ALA A 242 13.09 2.98 8.59
CA ALA A 242 13.45 2.11 9.69
C ALA A 242 13.27 0.61 9.34
N LEU A 243 12.64 0.30 8.21
CA LEU A 243 12.40 -1.07 7.79
C LEU A 243 13.70 -1.72 7.27
N PRO A 244 13.90 -3.03 7.53
CA PRO A 244 15.01 -3.76 6.95
C PRO A 244 14.90 -3.77 5.42
N ASN A 245 16.04 -3.81 4.73
CA ASN A 245 16.14 -3.82 3.27
C ASN A 245 15.61 -2.56 2.55
N VAL A 246 15.15 -1.54 3.27
CA VAL A 246 14.89 -0.20 2.70
C VAL A 246 16.17 0.63 2.81
N LEU A 247 16.89 0.78 1.70
CA LEU A 247 18.13 1.57 1.66
C LEU A 247 17.83 3.06 1.56
N GLU A 248 16.80 3.42 0.79
CA GLU A 248 16.40 4.80 0.55
C GLU A 248 14.89 4.89 0.32
N VAL A 249 14.25 5.95 0.80
CA VAL A 249 12.89 6.33 0.40
C VAL A 249 13.00 7.49 -0.58
N ARG A 250 12.85 7.19 -1.87
CA ARG A 250 13.07 8.15 -2.97
C ARG A 250 11.88 9.05 -3.21
N ARG A 251 10.68 8.49 -3.10
CA ARG A 251 9.44 9.24 -3.35
C ARG A 251 8.31 8.73 -2.47
N THR A 252 7.54 9.67 -1.94
CA THR A 252 6.27 9.39 -1.27
C THR A 252 5.29 10.47 -1.71
N ARG A 253 4.31 10.10 -2.52
CA ARG A 253 3.21 10.98 -2.93
C ARG A 253 1.95 10.47 -2.28
N ILE A 254 1.23 11.36 -1.64
CA ILE A 254 -0.05 11.06 -1.00
C ILE A 254 -1.04 12.09 -1.46
N ARG A 255 -2.20 11.65 -1.94
CA ARG A 255 -3.32 12.51 -2.32
C ARG A 255 -4.63 11.92 -1.81
N ARG A 256 -5.68 12.74 -1.76
CA ARG A 256 -7.00 12.35 -1.27
C ARG A 256 -8.08 12.68 -2.30
N ALA A 257 -9.03 11.78 -2.51
CA ALA A 257 -10.25 12.05 -3.24
C ALA A 257 -11.45 11.54 -2.44
N GLY A 258 -12.31 12.46 -1.95
CA GLY A 258 -13.38 12.10 -1.01
C GLY A 258 -12.83 11.44 0.25
N ASN A 259 -13.25 10.20 0.52
CA ASN A 259 -12.78 9.40 1.67
C ASN A 259 -11.66 8.39 1.32
N LYS A 260 -11.08 8.46 0.11
CA LYS A 260 -10.02 7.54 -0.34
C LYS A 260 -8.66 8.24 -0.39
N HIS A 261 -7.63 7.59 0.16
CA HIS A 261 -6.23 8.02 0.12
C HIS A 261 -5.46 7.20 -0.91
N PHE A 262 -4.79 7.88 -1.83
CA PHE A 262 -3.90 7.26 -2.81
C PHE A 262 -2.46 7.56 -2.45
N MET A 263 -1.62 6.53 -2.46
CA MET A 263 -0.23 6.60 -2.01
C MET A 263 0.70 5.96 -3.05
N ASP A 264 1.55 6.76 -3.69
CA ASP A 264 2.62 6.26 -4.56
C ASP A 264 3.94 6.31 -3.81
N ILE A 265 4.53 5.14 -3.58
CA ILE A 265 5.76 4.99 -2.80
C ILE A 265 6.84 4.41 -3.70
N VAL A 266 7.99 5.08 -3.78
CA VAL A 266 9.19 4.57 -4.45
C VAL A 266 10.29 4.42 -3.42
N ILE A 267 10.77 3.19 -3.24
CA ILE A 267 11.90 2.88 -2.36
C ILE A 267 13.04 2.27 -3.15
N ALA A 268 14.25 2.38 -2.62
CA ALA A 268 15.41 1.65 -3.10
C ALA A 268 15.72 0.48 -2.17
N ALA A 269 15.94 -0.70 -2.74
CA ALA A 269 16.28 -1.93 -2.02
C ALA A 269 17.56 -2.56 -2.58
N PRO A 270 18.24 -3.45 -1.84
CA PRO A 270 19.41 -4.17 -2.34
C PRO A 270 19.08 -4.90 -3.65
N ARG A 271 19.88 -4.69 -4.69
CA ARG A 271 19.73 -5.35 -6.00
C ARG A 271 19.95 -6.87 -5.97
N THR A 272 20.47 -7.38 -4.87
CA THR A 272 20.70 -8.81 -4.60
C THR A 272 19.60 -9.43 -3.75
N LEU A 273 18.56 -8.65 -3.40
CA LEU A 273 17.40 -9.15 -2.69
C LEU A 273 16.60 -10.09 -3.63
N PRO A 274 16.30 -11.34 -3.21
CA PRO A 274 15.49 -12.24 -4.03
C PRO A 274 14.15 -11.62 -4.42
N PHE A 275 13.64 -11.98 -5.59
CA PHE A 275 12.39 -11.43 -6.12
C PHE A 275 11.21 -11.62 -5.15
N GLU A 276 11.03 -12.82 -4.61
CA GLU A 276 9.98 -13.11 -3.61
C GLU A 276 10.11 -12.25 -2.34
N GLN A 277 11.34 -12.04 -1.85
CA GLN A 277 11.57 -11.17 -0.68
C GLN A 277 11.31 -9.70 -0.99
N THR A 278 11.52 -9.29 -2.25
CA THR A 278 11.18 -7.95 -2.73
C THR A 278 9.66 -7.76 -2.74
N HIS A 279 8.90 -8.78 -3.14
CA HIS A 279 7.44 -8.74 -3.07
C HIS A 279 6.94 -8.65 -1.63
N VAL A 280 7.46 -9.48 -0.72
CA VAL A 280 7.12 -9.39 0.72
C VAL A 280 7.46 -8.01 1.28
N LEU A 281 8.59 -7.41 0.90
CA LEU A 281 8.94 -6.05 1.30
C LEU A 281 7.91 -5.03 0.80
N SER A 282 7.37 -5.21 -0.41
CA SER A 282 6.32 -4.33 -0.95
C SER A 282 5.02 -4.41 -0.14
N GLU A 283 4.60 -5.60 0.29
CA GLU A 283 3.42 -5.80 1.14
C GLU A 283 3.60 -5.16 2.52
N VAL A 284 4.78 -5.31 3.13
CA VAL A 284 5.10 -4.68 4.43
C VAL A 284 5.05 -3.15 4.33
N ILE A 285 5.55 -2.58 3.23
CA ILE A 285 5.51 -1.13 2.99
C ILE A 285 4.07 -0.65 2.79
N GLU A 286 3.25 -1.40 2.06
CA GLU A 286 1.84 -1.11 1.87
C GLU A 286 1.08 -1.10 3.21
N GLU A 287 1.23 -2.15 4.02
CA GLU A 287 0.60 -2.23 5.34
C GLU A 287 1.03 -1.09 6.26
N GLN A 288 2.34 -0.77 6.29
CA GLN A 288 2.87 0.33 7.07
C GLN A 288 2.30 1.70 6.62
N ALA A 289 2.10 1.89 5.32
CA ALA A 289 1.51 3.12 4.77
C ALA A 289 0.02 3.26 5.14
N ILE A 290 -0.73 2.15 5.10
CA ILE A 290 -2.12 2.09 5.53
C ILE A 290 -2.23 2.45 7.02
N GLU A 291 -1.42 1.81 7.87
CA GLU A 291 -1.52 2.01 9.32
C GLU A 291 -1.11 3.44 9.73
N ALA A 292 -0.06 3.99 9.10
CA ALA A 292 0.37 5.38 9.33
C ALA A 292 -0.75 6.41 9.05
N THR A 293 -1.60 6.10 8.06
CA THR A 293 -2.72 6.95 7.64
C THR A 293 -3.98 6.69 8.47
N ARG A 294 -4.22 5.45 8.87
CA ARG A 294 -5.38 5.02 9.66
C ARG A 294 -5.49 5.73 11.00
N GLU A 295 -4.36 6.06 11.64
CA GLU A 295 -4.34 6.88 12.86
C GLU A 295 -5.06 8.24 12.70
N THR A 296 -5.00 8.83 11.51
CA THR A 296 -5.61 10.14 11.23
C THR A 296 -6.98 10.02 10.56
N SER A 297 -7.24 8.92 9.85
CA SER A 297 -8.46 8.74 9.05
C SER A 297 -8.96 7.30 9.10
N PRO A 298 -9.45 6.81 10.27
CA PRO A 298 -9.67 5.38 10.51
C PRO A 298 -10.74 4.73 9.61
N GLN A 299 -11.65 5.51 9.03
CA GLN A 299 -12.72 5.03 8.16
C GLN A 299 -12.46 5.31 6.68
N SER A 300 -11.25 5.76 6.31
CA SER A 300 -10.87 5.99 4.91
C SER A 300 -10.51 4.70 4.19
N GLU A 301 -10.67 4.73 2.87
CA GLU A 301 -10.17 3.72 1.96
C GLU A 301 -8.73 4.07 1.55
N TYR A 302 -7.94 3.05 1.23
CA TYR A 302 -6.53 3.20 0.89
C TYR A 302 -6.22 2.49 -0.43
N ASP A 303 -5.35 3.09 -1.21
CA ASP A 303 -4.87 2.57 -2.48
C ASP A 303 -3.38 2.89 -2.56
N VAL A 304 -2.56 1.86 -2.41
CA VAL A 304 -1.11 2.01 -2.27
C VAL A 304 -0.43 1.31 -3.44
N ILE A 305 0.46 2.04 -4.11
CA ILE A 305 1.31 1.50 -5.14
C ILE A 305 2.75 1.64 -4.65
N VAL A 306 3.42 0.50 -4.52
CA VAL A 306 4.84 0.44 -4.13
C VAL A 306 5.68 0.06 -5.34
N HIS A 307 6.64 0.91 -5.67
CA HIS A 307 7.68 0.62 -6.65
C HIS A 307 9.03 0.46 -5.94
N ILE A 308 9.74 -0.61 -6.25
CA ILE A 308 11.03 -0.92 -5.65
C ILE A 308 12.12 -0.83 -6.71
N GLU A 309 13.11 0.02 -6.47
CA GLU A 309 14.24 0.23 -7.36
C GLU A 309 15.49 -0.48 -6.81
N PRO A 310 16.08 -1.44 -7.54
CA PRO A 310 17.26 -2.16 -7.08
C PRO A 310 18.51 -1.28 -7.14
N ILE A 311 19.25 -1.18 -6.04
CA ILE A 311 20.54 -0.46 -5.98
C ILE A 311 21.62 -1.28 -5.27
N ALA A 312 22.88 -0.90 -5.46
CA ALA A 312 23.99 -1.47 -4.73
C ALA A 312 23.86 -1.18 -3.23
N SER A 313 24.00 -2.21 -2.41
CA SER A 313 23.97 -2.06 -0.94
C SER A 313 25.36 -1.65 -0.43
N PRO A 314 25.47 -0.80 0.60
CA PRO A 314 26.76 -0.48 1.22
C PRO A 314 27.52 -1.72 1.73
N ASN A 315 26.81 -2.80 2.04
CA ASN A 315 27.36 -4.06 2.54
C ASN A 315 27.43 -5.14 1.45
N GLU A 316 27.29 -4.78 0.17
CA GLU A 316 27.37 -5.72 -0.93
C GLU A 316 28.77 -6.33 -1.04
N SER A 317 28.86 -7.66 -0.99
CA SER A 317 30.13 -8.35 -1.18
C SER A 317 30.51 -8.45 -2.66
N VAL A 318 31.78 -8.72 -2.96
CA VAL A 318 32.24 -9.00 -4.34
C VAL A 318 31.47 -10.19 -4.93
N ALA A 319 31.15 -11.19 -4.12
CA ALA A 319 30.36 -12.34 -4.56
C ALA A 319 28.92 -11.95 -4.92
N ASP A 320 28.30 -11.04 -4.18
CA ASP A 320 26.96 -10.52 -4.47
C ASP A 320 26.94 -9.70 -5.76
N GLN A 321 27.96 -8.87 -5.96
CA GLN A 321 28.16 -8.12 -7.20
C GLN A 321 28.29 -9.06 -8.41
N ILE A 322 29.06 -10.14 -8.29
CA ILE A 322 29.24 -11.14 -9.34
C ILE A 322 27.91 -11.86 -9.65
N ARG A 323 27.16 -12.28 -8.62
CA ARG A 323 25.83 -12.89 -8.81
C ARG A 323 24.88 -11.95 -9.56
N TYR A 324 24.80 -10.69 -9.14
CA TYR A 324 23.97 -9.68 -9.81
C TYR A 324 24.38 -9.49 -11.29
N LEU A 325 25.69 -9.40 -11.57
CA LEU A 325 26.18 -9.30 -12.94
C LEU A 325 25.88 -10.55 -13.76
N ALA A 326 25.92 -11.74 -13.16
CA ALA A 326 25.61 -13.00 -13.82
C ALA A 326 24.14 -13.04 -14.24
N GLU A 327 23.22 -12.70 -13.33
CA GLU A 327 21.79 -12.62 -13.60
C GLU A 327 21.46 -11.64 -14.73
N LEU A 328 22.13 -10.47 -14.77
CA LEU A 328 21.99 -9.50 -15.87
C LEU A 328 22.42 -10.06 -17.24
N GLN A 329 23.32 -11.05 -17.27
CA GLN A 329 23.77 -11.72 -18.49
C GLN A 329 22.97 -12.99 -18.80
N GLY A 330 21.93 -13.30 -18.01
CA GLY A 330 21.13 -14.51 -18.16
C GLY A 330 21.97 -15.79 -18.00
N ILE A 331 22.87 -15.79 -17.01
CA ILE A 331 23.64 -16.96 -16.57
C ILE A 331 23.56 -17.05 -15.05
N HIS A 332 23.66 -18.27 -14.52
CA HIS A 332 23.75 -18.48 -13.09
C HIS A 332 25.21 -18.66 -12.69
N ALA A 333 25.64 -17.94 -11.65
CA ALA A 333 26.97 -18.08 -11.07
C ALA A 333 26.84 -18.62 -9.66
N HIS A 334 27.51 -19.74 -9.38
CA HIS A 334 27.58 -20.34 -8.06
C HIS A 334 29.03 -20.64 -7.67
N ASN A 335 29.22 -21.13 -6.43
CA ASN A 335 30.53 -21.50 -5.90
C ASN A 335 31.60 -20.41 -6.00
N ILE A 336 31.19 -19.15 -5.79
CA ILE A 336 32.05 -17.98 -5.96
C ILE A 336 33.04 -17.90 -4.80
N HIS A 337 34.31 -18.08 -5.10
CA HIS A 337 35.41 -17.97 -4.16
C HIS A 337 36.23 -16.72 -4.44
N VAL A 338 36.22 -15.79 -3.50
CA VAL A 338 37.03 -14.56 -3.56
C VAL A 338 38.27 -14.75 -2.67
N ARG A 339 39.45 -14.61 -3.25
CA ARG A 339 40.75 -14.76 -2.57
C ARG A 339 41.55 -13.48 -2.70
N ARG A 340 42.33 -13.13 -1.67
CA ARG A 340 43.29 -12.03 -1.75
C ARG A 340 44.67 -12.59 -2.05
N VAL A 341 45.26 -12.14 -3.15
CA VAL A 341 46.63 -12.49 -3.57
C VAL A 341 47.45 -11.20 -3.57
N ASN A 342 48.36 -11.08 -2.59
CA ASN A 342 49.07 -9.83 -2.30
C ASN A 342 48.10 -8.67 -2.00
N THR A 343 48.03 -7.67 -2.88
CA THR A 343 47.15 -6.50 -2.77
C THR A 343 45.88 -6.59 -3.62
N GLU A 344 45.78 -7.63 -4.46
CA GLU A 344 44.72 -7.78 -5.45
C GLU A 344 43.76 -8.91 -5.06
N LEU A 345 42.57 -8.89 -5.65
CA LEU A 345 41.57 -9.93 -5.48
C LEU A 345 41.54 -10.84 -6.72
N GLU A 346 41.48 -12.14 -6.47
CA GLU A 346 41.24 -13.15 -7.49
C GLU A 346 39.91 -13.86 -7.20
N VAL A 347 39.20 -14.24 -8.25
CA VAL A 347 37.91 -14.92 -8.15
C VAL A 347 37.91 -16.19 -8.98
N ASP A 348 37.49 -17.27 -8.34
CA ASP A 348 37.15 -18.53 -9.00
C ASP A 348 35.65 -18.78 -8.82
N LEU A 349 34.94 -19.17 -9.87
CA LEU A 349 33.50 -19.44 -9.81
C LEU A 349 33.05 -20.45 -10.85
N ASP A 350 31.86 -21.00 -10.65
CA ASP A 350 31.18 -21.85 -11.62
C ASP A 350 30.08 -21.04 -12.31
N VAL A 351 29.96 -21.18 -13.63
CA VAL A 351 28.95 -20.53 -14.47
C VAL A 351 28.13 -21.59 -15.17
N GLU A 352 26.83 -21.59 -14.93
CA GLU A 352 25.89 -22.47 -15.60
C GLU A 352 25.43 -21.86 -16.93
N VAL A 353 25.56 -22.65 -17.99
CA VAL A 353 25.07 -22.33 -19.34
C VAL A 353 24.14 -23.44 -19.83
N GLN A 354 23.39 -23.19 -20.90
CA GLN A 354 22.44 -24.18 -21.41
C GLN A 354 23.16 -25.42 -21.95
N ALA A 355 22.61 -26.61 -21.66
CA ALA A 355 23.25 -27.90 -21.96
C ALA A 355 23.38 -28.21 -23.45
N ASP A 356 22.61 -27.55 -24.32
CA ASP A 356 22.64 -27.69 -25.78
C ASP A 356 23.66 -26.76 -26.45
N MET A 357 24.31 -25.86 -25.70
CA MET A 357 25.36 -24.98 -26.24
C MET A 357 26.61 -25.79 -26.61
N THR A 358 27.24 -25.42 -27.72
CA THR A 358 28.58 -25.92 -28.03
C THR A 358 29.60 -25.36 -27.04
N LEU A 359 30.70 -26.10 -26.80
CA LEU A 359 31.78 -25.62 -25.94
C LEU A 359 32.31 -24.24 -26.37
N ARG A 360 32.32 -23.95 -27.68
CA ARG A 360 32.75 -22.65 -28.22
C ARG A 360 31.80 -21.53 -27.79
N GLU A 361 30.50 -21.74 -27.88
CA GLU A 361 29.48 -20.75 -27.49
C GLU A 361 29.50 -20.53 -25.98
N ALA A 362 29.55 -21.62 -25.21
CA ALA A 362 29.69 -21.58 -23.76
C ALA A 362 30.94 -20.81 -23.31
N HIS A 363 32.10 -21.12 -23.92
CA HIS A 363 33.35 -20.43 -23.63
C HIS A 363 33.30 -18.94 -23.99
N THR A 364 32.64 -18.60 -25.11
CA THR A 364 32.47 -17.19 -25.51
C THR A 364 31.62 -16.44 -24.49
N LYS A 365 30.54 -17.05 -24.00
CA LYS A 365 29.66 -16.46 -22.98
C LYS A 365 30.38 -16.29 -21.63
N ALA A 366 31.12 -17.31 -21.20
CA ALA A 366 31.91 -17.28 -19.97
C ALA A 366 33.03 -16.23 -20.03
N SER A 367 33.81 -16.20 -21.13
CA SER A 367 34.87 -15.18 -21.35
C SER A 367 34.31 -13.76 -21.38
N HIS A 368 33.12 -13.59 -21.98
CA HIS A 368 32.43 -12.31 -21.99
C HIS A 368 32.02 -11.88 -20.57
N PHE A 369 31.53 -12.82 -19.75
CA PHE A 369 31.17 -12.57 -18.37
C PHE A 369 32.40 -12.21 -17.50
N GLU A 370 33.52 -12.94 -17.64
CA GLU A 370 34.78 -12.64 -16.95
C GLU A 370 35.22 -11.19 -17.18
N ARG A 371 35.15 -10.73 -18.44
CA ARG A 371 35.48 -9.36 -18.82
C ARG A 371 34.55 -8.35 -18.14
N ILE A 372 33.24 -8.61 -18.11
CA ILE A 372 32.26 -7.73 -17.44
C ILE A 372 32.58 -7.59 -15.95
N VAL A 373 32.88 -8.71 -15.27
CA VAL A 373 33.21 -8.70 -13.84
C VAL A 373 34.48 -7.88 -13.58
N MET A 374 35.53 -8.09 -14.39
CA MET A 374 36.78 -7.34 -14.31
C MET A 374 36.58 -5.84 -14.56
N GLU A 375 35.72 -5.45 -15.52
CA GLU A 375 35.40 -4.05 -15.82
C GLU A 375 34.64 -3.34 -14.69
N HIS A 376 33.83 -4.07 -13.92
CA HIS A 376 33.01 -3.50 -12.85
C HIS A 376 33.71 -3.43 -11.49
N ASN A 377 34.85 -4.11 -11.30
CA ASN A 377 35.57 -4.10 -10.03
C ASN A 377 37.08 -4.04 -10.27
N THR A 378 37.65 -2.84 -10.15
CA THR A 378 39.07 -2.57 -10.39
C THR A 378 40.02 -3.19 -9.36
N LEU A 379 39.51 -3.77 -8.27
CA LEU A 379 40.31 -4.50 -7.29
C LEU A 379 40.57 -5.95 -7.72
N LEU A 380 39.82 -6.45 -8.71
CA LEU A 380 40.02 -7.78 -9.28
C LEU A 380 41.18 -7.76 -10.28
N SER A 381 42.15 -8.65 -10.10
CA SER A 381 43.22 -8.86 -11.07
C SER A 381 43.00 -10.10 -11.94
N ARG A 382 42.17 -11.05 -11.48
CA ARG A 382 41.84 -12.27 -12.22
C ARG A 382 40.47 -12.82 -11.85
N VAL A 383 39.71 -13.23 -12.87
CA VAL A 383 38.48 -14.01 -12.74
C VAL A 383 38.68 -15.29 -13.55
N THR A 384 38.36 -16.45 -12.97
CA THR A 384 38.44 -17.74 -13.63
C THR A 384 37.10 -18.46 -13.49
N THR A 385 36.50 -18.84 -14.62
CA THR A 385 35.22 -19.54 -14.66
C THR A 385 35.39 -21.02 -14.98
N HIS A 386 34.64 -21.86 -14.26
CA HIS A 386 34.33 -23.22 -14.65
C HIS A 386 32.96 -23.24 -15.34
N ILE A 387 32.87 -23.88 -16.51
CA ILE A 387 31.63 -23.92 -17.28
C ILE A 387 30.90 -25.21 -16.95
N GLU A 388 29.69 -25.06 -16.45
CA GLU A 388 28.81 -26.16 -16.12
C GLU A 388 27.53 -26.10 -16.94
N ALA A 389 26.91 -27.24 -17.14
CA ALA A 389 25.57 -27.34 -17.70
C ALA A 389 24.64 -27.86 -16.59
N PRO A 390 23.45 -27.28 -16.40
CA PRO A 390 22.52 -27.74 -15.38
C PRO A 390 22.14 -29.19 -15.66
N ASP A 391 22.29 -30.05 -14.64
CA ASP A 391 21.90 -31.45 -14.74
C ASP A 391 20.38 -31.58 -14.59
N ASN A 392 19.69 -31.48 -15.71
CA ASN A 392 18.24 -31.65 -15.78
C ASN A 392 17.83 -33.13 -15.94
N THR A 393 18.76 -34.07 -15.79
CA THR A 393 18.47 -35.50 -15.98
C THR A 393 18.13 -36.18 -14.65
N ILE A 394 17.05 -36.98 -14.65
CA ILE A 394 16.71 -37.81 -13.50
C ILE A 394 17.64 -39.03 -13.49
N ALA A 395 18.59 -39.05 -12.57
CA ALA A 395 19.46 -40.20 -12.35
C ALA A 395 18.69 -41.32 -11.61
N TYR A 396 18.49 -42.47 -12.26
CA TYR A 396 17.94 -43.66 -11.61
C TYR A 396 19.05 -44.42 -10.89
N ARG A 397 18.88 -44.63 -9.58
CA ARG A 397 19.83 -45.34 -8.74
C ARG A 397 19.13 -46.46 -7.98
N GLN A 398 19.80 -47.60 -7.84
CA GLN A 398 19.32 -48.72 -7.03
C GLN A 398 20.05 -48.73 -5.69
N GLU A 399 19.31 -48.77 -4.59
CA GLU A 399 19.93 -48.91 -3.27
C GLU A 399 20.51 -50.33 -3.11
N VAL A 400 21.80 -50.41 -2.79
CA VAL A 400 22.56 -51.66 -2.64
C VAL A 400 23.26 -51.76 -1.28
N THR A 401 22.84 -50.92 -0.31
CA THR A 401 23.38 -50.87 1.06
C THR A 401 23.43 -52.26 1.71
N HIS A 402 22.31 -53.00 1.69
CA HIS A 402 22.23 -54.33 2.29
C HIS A 402 23.15 -55.37 1.63
N ALA A 403 23.43 -55.22 0.33
CA ALA A 403 24.34 -56.12 -0.39
C ALA A 403 25.82 -55.81 -0.09
N ASN A 404 26.12 -54.63 0.46
CA ASN A 404 27.48 -54.10 0.64
C ASN A 404 27.78 -53.73 2.11
N GLN A 405 27.36 -54.55 3.07
CA GLN A 405 27.53 -54.28 4.51
C GLN A 405 28.99 -54.13 4.96
N SER A 406 29.93 -54.86 4.35
CA SER A 406 31.36 -54.73 4.66
C SER A 406 31.88 -53.34 4.29
N LEU A 407 31.51 -52.86 3.11
CA LEU A 407 31.84 -51.52 2.63
C LEU A 407 31.18 -50.44 3.49
N GLN A 408 29.90 -50.60 3.83
CA GLN A 408 29.20 -49.70 4.75
C GLN A 408 29.95 -49.56 6.08
N THR A 409 30.37 -50.68 6.68
CA THR A 409 31.12 -50.69 7.94
C THR A 409 32.48 -50.01 7.82
N ASP A 410 33.19 -50.23 6.71
CA ASP A 410 34.47 -49.58 6.46
C ASP A 410 34.34 -48.08 6.24
N ILE A 411 33.31 -47.64 5.51
CA ILE A 411 32.99 -46.22 5.32
C ILE A 411 32.70 -45.55 6.67
N THR A 412 31.85 -46.16 7.50
CA THR A 412 31.57 -45.67 8.86
C THR A 412 32.85 -45.55 9.68
N ARG A 413 33.71 -46.58 9.65
CA ARG A 413 34.98 -46.59 10.39
C ARG A 413 35.92 -45.48 9.93
N ILE A 414 36.03 -45.23 8.62
CA ILE A 414 36.88 -44.17 8.07
C ILE A 414 36.33 -42.80 8.47
N ALA A 415 35.03 -42.56 8.33
CA ALA A 415 34.41 -41.31 8.72
C ALA A 415 34.54 -41.03 10.23
N ASP A 416 34.26 -42.02 11.08
CA ASP A 416 34.41 -41.92 12.53
C ASP A 416 35.85 -41.65 12.97
N SER A 417 36.85 -42.07 12.19
CA SER A 417 38.25 -41.76 12.49
C SER A 417 38.59 -40.27 12.35
N ILE A 418 37.74 -39.51 11.66
CA ILE A 418 37.91 -38.06 11.40
C ILE A 418 37.02 -37.25 12.36
N VAL A 419 35.72 -37.56 12.45
CA VAL A 419 34.77 -36.78 13.25
C VAL A 419 34.65 -37.23 14.71
N GLY A 420 35.15 -38.41 15.06
CA GLY A 420 35.01 -39.06 16.36
C GLY A 420 34.08 -40.28 16.29
N GLN A 421 34.33 -41.27 17.14
CA GLN A 421 33.57 -42.53 17.11
C GLN A 421 32.08 -42.35 17.41
N GLY A 422 31.24 -43.07 16.67
CA GLY A 422 29.79 -43.06 16.85
C GLY A 422 29.11 -41.80 16.32
N ARG A 423 29.79 -41.01 15.49
CA ARG A 423 29.25 -39.78 14.90
C ARG A 423 28.88 -39.93 13.43
N THR A 424 29.06 -41.11 12.85
CA THR A 424 28.62 -41.42 11.48
C THR A 424 27.44 -42.38 11.48
N HIS A 425 26.35 -41.98 10.82
CA HIS A 425 25.13 -42.77 10.70
C HIS A 425 24.47 -42.57 9.33
N GLU A 426 23.38 -43.29 9.08
CA GLU A 426 22.64 -43.29 7.81
C GLU A 426 23.50 -43.50 6.55
N VAL A 427 24.53 -44.34 6.65
CA VAL A 427 25.37 -44.69 5.50
C VAL A 427 24.56 -45.54 4.52
N ARG A 428 24.22 -44.98 3.35
CA ARG A 428 23.52 -45.67 2.26
C ARG A 428 24.37 -45.72 1.01
N LEU A 429 24.33 -46.85 0.32
CA LEU A 429 25.08 -47.11 -0.91
C LEU A 429 24.10 -47.29 -2.06
N TYR A 430 24.38 -46.62 -3.16
CA TYR A 430 23.59 -46.65 -4.36
C TYR A 430 24.43 -47.07 -5.55
N GLN A 431 23.83 -47.83 -6.45
CA GLN A 431 24.42 -48.20 -7.71
C GLN A 431 23.73 -47.41 -8.83
N SER A 432 24.52 -46.71 -9.64
CA SER A 432 23.99 -45.94 -10.76
C SER A 432 23.51 -46.88 -11.86
N GLN A 433 22.23 -46.81 -12.22
CA GLN A 433 21.74 -47.45 -13.44
C GLN A 433 21.98 -46.46 -14.58
N ARG A 434 23.09 -46.61 -15.32
CA ARG A 434 23.22 -45.90 -16.59
C ARG A 434 22.16 -46.44 -17.55
N VAL A 435 21.04 -45.74 -17.63
CA VAL A 435 20.06 -45.93 -18.71
C VAL A 435 20.80 -45.58 -20.00
N ALA A 436 21.08 -46.57 -20.83
CA ALA A 436 21.51 -46.32 -22.21
C ALA A 436 20.48 -45.39 -22.84
N HIS A 437 20.93 -44.24 -23.36
CA HIS A 437 20.17 -43.17 -23.99
C HIS A 437 18.68 -43.49 -24.21
N HIS A 438 17.80 -42.72 -23.57
CA HIS A 438 16.40 -42.63 -23.96
C HIS A 438 16.33 -42.10 -25.40
N THR A 439 16.35 -43.00 -26.37
CA THR A 439 15.75 -42.75 -27.68
C THR A 439 14.26 -42.51 -27.43
N PRO A 440 13.63 -41.47 -27.98
CA PRO A 440 12.19 -41.29 -27.85
C PRO A 440 11.51 -42.57 -28.34
N MET A 441 10.59 -43.13 -27.54
CA MET A 441 9.86 -44.33 -27.92
C MET A 441 9.12 -44.11 -29.24
N GLN A 442 9.62 -44.71 -30.32
CA GLN A 442 8.78 -45.18 -31.41
C GLN A 442 8.50 -46.66 -31.15
N GLU A 443 7.24 -46.97 -30.86
CA GLU A 443 6.74 -48.35 -30.84
C GLU A 443 7.06 -49.02 -32.18
N THR A 444 7.99 -49.97 -32.16
CA THR A 444 8.10 -50.98 -33.22
C THR A 444 8.18 -52.34 -32.57
N GLN A 445 7.12 -53.12 -32.79
CA GLN A 445 7.04 -54.53 -32.45
C GLN A 445 8.07 -55.30 -33.27
N GLY A 446 8.99 -55.99 -32.60
CA GLY A 446 9.94 -56.89 -33.25
C GLY A 446 10.89 -57.52 -32.25
N GLY A 447 10.63 -58.78 -31.90
CA GLY A 447 11.47 -59.55 -30.97
C GLY A 447 12.89 -59.73 -31.49
N GLY A 448 13.86 -59.29 -30.69
CA GLY A 448 15.28 -59.54 -30.88
C GLY A 448 15.98 -59.56 -29.54
N THR A 449 16.43 -60.74 -29.13
CA THR A 449 17.22 -60.96 -27.91
C THR A 449 18.54 -60.19 -28.04
N THR A 450 18.62 -59.03 -27.40
CA THR A 450 19.87 -58.25 -27.33
C THR A 450 20.65 -58.74 -26.12
N THR A 451 21.69 -59.53 -26.37
CA THR A 451 22.65 -59.97 -25.36
C THR A 451 23.32 -58.74 -24.75
N LEU A 452 22.95 -58.41 -23.51
CA LEU A 452 23.61 -57.38 -22.71
C LEU A 452 25.02 -57.86 -22.36
N THR A 453 26.01 -57.33 -23.08
CA THR A 453 27.43 -57.48 -22.74
C THR A 453 27.68 -56.75 -21.42
N LEU A 454 28.12 -57.49 -20.39
CA LEU A 454 28.45 -56.97 -19.06
C LEU A 454 29.49 -55.83 -19.16
N ALA A 455 29.12 -54.65 -18.62
CA ALA A 455 29.95 -53.46 -18.54
C ALA A 455 30.97 -53.53 -17.37
N PRO A 456 32.12 -52.83 -17.45
CA PRO A 456 33.21 -52.82 -16.45
C PRO A 456 32.80 -52.09 -15.14
N PRO A 457 33.63 -52.10 -14.07
CA PRO A 457 33.17 -52.25 -12.69
C PRO A 457 32.18 -51.16 -12.26
N GLU A 458 31.14 -51.62 -11.57
CA GLU A 458 30.00 -50.84 -11.10
C GLU A 458 30.46 -49.69 -10.20
N THR A 459 30.23 -48.45 -10.62
CA THR A 459 30.48 -47.27 -9.76
C THR A 459 29.38 -47.17 -8.71
N LEU A 460 29.79 -46.87 -7.47
CA LEU A 460 28.87 -46.74 -6.34
C LEU A 460 28.82 -45.28 -5.88
N ASP A 461 27.64 -44.81 -5.54
CA ASP A 461 27.44 -43.56 -4.82
C ASP A 461 27.20 -43.86 -3.34
N VAL A 462 27.68 -42.98 -2.46
CA VAL A 462 27.42 -43.08 -1.02
C VAL A 462 26.81 -41.79 -0.48
N THR A 463 25.82 -41.94 0.39
CA THR A 463 25.31 -40.87 1.24
C THR A 463 25.55 -41.23 2.69
N LEU A 464 25.98 -40.28 3.53
CA LEU A 464 26.14 -40.49 4.97
C LEU A 464 25.84 -39.22 5.77
N HIS A 465 25.49 -39.39 7.05
CA HIS A 465 25.30 -38.31 8.00
C HIS A 465 26.47 -38.26 8.98
N LEU A 466 26.93 -37.05 9.30
CA LEU A 466 27.95 -36.79 10.31
C LEU A 466 27.36 -35.90 11.41
N THR A 467 27.29 -36.42 12.63
CA THR A 467 26.93 -35.62 13.81
C THR A 467 28.13 -34.78 14.26
N CYS A 468 27.98 -33.47 14.23
CA CYS A 468 28.99 -32.49 14.62
C CYS A 468 28.52 -31.68 15.83
N GLU A 469 29.43 -31.19 16.67
CA GLU A 469 29.04 -30.41 17.86
C GLU A 469 28.25 -29.15 17.48
N ALA A 470 27.15 -28.87 18.18
CA ALA A 470 26.23 -27.77 17.86
C ALA A 470 26.90 -26.37 17.90
N HIS A 471 28.03 -26.24 18.59
CA HIS A 471 28.80 -24.99 18.70
C HIS A 471 30.07 -24.97 17.85
N ALA A 472 30.33 -26.03 17.06
CA ALA A 472 31.47 -26.06 16.17
C ALA A 472 31.31 -24.98 15.07
N PRO A 473 32.36 -24.20 14.76
CA PRO A 473 32.34 -23.29 13.63
C PRO A 473 32.01 -24.04 12.33
N LEU A 474 31.10 -23.51 11.51
CA LEU A 474 30.70 -24.16 10.25
C LEU A 474 31.88 -24.41 9.30
N SER A 475 32.91 -23.55 9.35
CA SER A 475 34.16 -23.75 8.61
C SER A 475 34.92 -25.01 9.03
N GLN A 476 34.89 -25.36 10.32
CA GLN A 476 35.48 -26.59 10.84
C GLN A 476 34.64 -27.81 10.43
N VAL A 477 33.30 -27.71 10.53
CA VAL A 477 32.38 -28.77 10.07
C VAL A 477 32.60 -29.08 8.58
N HIS A 478 32.74 -28.04 7.76
CA HIS A 478 33.05 -28.18 6.34
C HIS A 478 34.41 -28.85 6.10
N THR A 479 35.42 -28.52 6.91
CA THR A 479 36.75 -29.15 6.83
C THR A 479 36.67 -30.65 7.10
N TRP A 480 35.95 -31.08 8.15
CA TRP A 480 35.76 -32.49 8.46
C TRP A 480 35.00 -33.24 7.36
N ALA A 481 33.95 -32.63 6.79
CA ALA A 481 33.22 -33.23 5.68
C ALA A 481 34.11 -33.43 4.45
N GLU A 482 34.93 -32.44 4.07
CA GLU A 482 35.85 -32.55 2.93
C GLU A 482 37.00 -33.53 3.17
N GLU A 483 37.56 -33.58 4.39
CA GLU A 483 38.54 -34.60 4.78
C GLU A 483 37.94 -36.01 4.69
N THR A 484 36.70 -36.18 5.13
CA THR A 484 35.97 -37.45 5.03
C THR A 484 35.76 -37.86 3.58
N LYS A 485 35.28 -36.96 2.71
CA LYS A 485 35.15 -37.24 1.27
C LYS A 485 36.48 -37.67 0.65
N ARG A 486 37.57 -36.97 0.97
CA ARG A 486 38.92 -37.31 0.47
C ARG A 486 39.41 -38.66 0.98
N ALA A 487 39.20 -38.97 2.26
CA ALA A 487 39.60 -40.24 2.83
C ALA A 487 38.83 -41.42 2.21
N LEU A 488 37.51 -41.25 2.02
CA LEU A 488 36.66 -42.26 1.38
C LEU A 488 37.06 -42.50 -0.08
N ARG A 489 37.28 -41.43 -0.87
CA ARG A 489 37.75 -41.57 -2.26
C ARG A 489 39.14 -42.20 -2.39
N ARG A 490 40.03 -41.97 -1.42
CA ARG A 490 41.35 -42.62 -1.38
C ARG A 490 41.25 -44.11 -1.04
N ALA A 491 40.39 -44.47 -0.11
CA ALA A 491 40.20 -45.86 0.31
C ALA A 491 39.38 -46.67 -0.69
N HIS A 492 38.40 -46.05 -1.34
CA HIS A 492 37.46 -46.67 -2.27
C HIS A 492 37.37 -45.87 -3.57
N PRO A 493 38.32 -46.06 -4.52
CA PRO A 493 38.36 -45.28 -5.77
C PRO A 493 37.17 -45.49 -6.71
N TYR A 494 36.35 -46.52 -6.48
CA TYR A 494 35.13 -46.81 -7.24
C TYR A 494 33.89 -46.05 -6.71
N LEU A 495 34.04 -45.27 -5.63
CA LEU A 495 33.00 -44.34 -5.18
C LEU A 495 32.99 -43.11 -6.08
N ASP A 496 31.89 -42.92 -6.80
CA ASP A 496 31.71 -41.80 -7.74
C ASP A 496 31.26 -40.54 -6.97
N THR A 497 30.02 -40.55 -6.48
CA THR A 497 29.48 -39.47 -5.65
C THR A 497 29.60 -39.79 -4.16
N VAL A 498 30.11 -38.85 -3.36
CA VAL A 498 30.11 -38.92 -1.89
C VAL A 498 29.35 -37.70 -1.35
N THR A 499 28.11 -37.93 -0.92
CA THR A 499 27.26 -36.87 -0.33
C THR A 499 27.28 -37.01 1.19
N ILE A 500 27.58 -35.91 1.86
CA ILE A 500 27.65 -35.87 3.32
C ILE A 500 26.68 -34.81 3.82
N HIS A 501 25.74 -35.23 4.67
CA HIS A 501 24.92 -34.34 5.47
C HIS A 501 25.58 -34.16 6.84
N THR A 502 25.64 -32.93 7.35
CA THR A 502 26.18 -32.65 8.68
C THR A 502 25.09 -32.08 9.56
N GLU A 503 24.92 -32.64 10.75
CA GLU A 503 23.84 -32.27 11.67
C GLU A 503 24.35 -32.13 13.11
N PRO A 504 23.73 -31.28 13.95
CA PRO A 504 24.02 -31.26 15.38
C PRO A 504 23.49 -32.52 16.08
N PRO A 505 24.00 -32.91 17.26
CA PRO A 505 23.36 -33.91 18.09
C PRO A 505 21.96 -33.42 18.50
N GLU A 506 21.00 -34.36 18.58
CA GLU A 506 19.62 -34.10 19.02
C GLU A 506 19.52 -33.51 20.43
#